data_AF-A0A815WYE1-F1
#
_entry.id   AF-A0A815WYE1-F1
#
_cell.length_a   1.000
_cell.length_b   1.000
_cell.length_c   1.000
_cell.angle_alpha   90.00
_cell.angle_beta   90.00
_cell.angle_gamma   90.00
#
_symmetry.space_group_name_H-M   'P 1'
#
loop_
_entity.id
_entity.type
_entity.pdbx_description
1 polymer ?
#
loop_
_entity_poly.entity_id
_entity_poly.type
_entity_poly.pdbx_seq_one_letter_code
_entity_poly.pdbx_strand_id
1 'polypeptide(L)'
;MNSNHNILHTNDEPTLITIAEVNNNITYRWKIQAAVTCEYSKRTFMNTHGSGEVSNWDLTDQSGSITLVAFNLNSHLMSNKLEKDKVYEFTNLSVRPAPNVYKTLPHDYQLVCNNATRIEEISLAFNYQQIANNFIHLNQVNDLLLNSIIDVRVHVIRDYGISTGIHNDNEWARRDLHVSQDETHLGVTLWNNQARLINHNMAGLDIQFKNVKISWFD
;
A
#
# COMPACT_ATOMS: atom_id res chain seq x y z
N MET A 1 0.84 58.93 -12.34
CA MET A 1 1.98 58.11 -11.88
C MET A 1 1.43 57.14 -10.84
N ASN A 2 0.91 55.98 -11.26
CA ASN A 2 0.28 55.02 -10.35
C ASN A 2 1.25 53.88 -10.04
N SER A 3 1.73 53.92 -8.80
CA SER A 3 1.89 52.80 -7.87
C SER A 3 2.45 51.48 -8.43
N ASN A 4 3.77 51.36 -8.39
CA ASN A 4 4.44 50.06 -8.29
C ASN A 4 4.25 49.52 -6.86
N HIS A 5 3.25 48.65 -6.68
CA HIS A 5 3.30 47.65 -5.62
C HIS A 5 3.64 46.30 -6.23
N ASN A 6 4.94 46.07 -6.44
CA ASN A 6 5.48 44.73 -6.55
C ASN A 6 5.43 44.10 -5.16
N ILE A 7 4.36 43.35 -4.87
CA ILE A 7 4.36 42.41 -3.75
C ILE A 7 4.87 41.08 -4.31
N LEU A 8 6.18 40.86 -4.15
CA LEU A 8 6.79 39.55 -4.37
C LEU A 8 6.42 38.65 -3.19
N HIS A 9 5.28 37.96 -3.25
CA HIS A 9 5.04 36.81 -2.38
C HIS A 9 5.76 35.59 -2.96
N THR A 10 6.99 35.40 -2.51
CA THR A 10 7.67 34.10 -2.63
C THR A 10 7.64 33.47 -1.24
N ASN A 11 6.54 32.77 -0.90
CA ASN A 11 6.40 31.81 0.23
C ASN A 11 4.91 31.46 0.46
N ASP A 12 4.18 30.98 -0.53
CA ASP A 12 2.90 30.31 -0.25
C ASP A 12 3.21 28.88 0.22
N GLU A 13 2.79 28.57 1.44
CA GLU A 13 2.78 27.22 2.00
C GLU A 13 2.07 26.26 1.03
N PRO A 14 2.60 25.04 0.81
CA PRO A 14 1.93 24.09 -0.06
C PRO A 14 0.53 23.76 0.48
N THR A 15 -0.45 23.75 -0.41
CA THR A 15 -1.85 23.45 -0.06
C THR A 15 -1.98 21.99 0.40
N LEU A 16 -2.53 21.77 1.58
CA LEU A 16 -2.87 20.42 2.05
C LEU A 16 -4.05 19.87 1.24
N ILE A 17 -3.86 18.71 0.63
CA ILE A 17 -4.89 17.94 -0.06
C ILE A 17 -4.99 16.55 0.56
N THR A 18 -6.10 15.88 0.31
CA THR A 18 -6.31 14.48 0.68
C THR A 18 -5.82 13.54 -0.43
N ILE A 19 -5.55 12.28 -0.10
CA ILE A 19 -5.14 11.26 -1.07
C ILE A 19 -6.17 11.11 -2.19
N ALA A 20 -7.48 11.09 -1.89
CA ALA A 20 -8.53 10.93 -2.89
C ALA A 20 -8.56 12.07 -3.93
N GLU A 21 -8.02 13.25 -3.60
CA GLU A 21 -7.94 14.39 -4.52
C GLU A 21 -6.71 14.30 -5.44
N VAL A 22 -5.74 13.41 -5.15
CA VAL A 22 -4.50 13.28 -5.92
C VAL A 22 -4.78 12.82 -7.34
N ASN A 23 -4.46 13.69 -8.30
CA ASN A 23 -4.54 13.39 -9.73
C ASN A 23 -3.46 14.18 -10.51
N ASN A 24 -3.36 13.94 -11.81
CA ASN A 24 -2.32 14.53 -12.66
C ASN A 24 -2.58 15.99 -13.09
N ASN A 25 -3.73 16.58 -12.76
CA ASN A 25 -4.09 17.95 -13.13
C ASN A 25 -3.73 19.00 -12.07
N ILE A 26 -3.09 18.60 -10.97
CA ILE A 26 -2.72 19.54 -9.90
C ILE A 26 -1.52 20.39 -10.36
N THR A 27 -1.75 21.69 -10.54
CA THR A 27 -0.75 22.65 -11.04
C THR A 27 -0.13 23.54 -9.96
N TYR A 28 -0.73 23.60 -8.77
CA TYR A 28 -0.25 24.38 -7.63
C TYR A 28 0.67 23.53 -6.73
N ARG A 29 1.39 24.17 -5.79
CA ARG A 29 2.18 23.45 -4.80
C ARG A 29 1.26 22.81 -3.77
N TRP A 30 1.39 21.51 -3.58
CA TRP A 30 0.53 20.73 -2.70
C TRP A 30 1.34 19.85 -1.74
N LYS A 31 0.65 19.38 -0.70
CA LYS A 31 1.16 18.45 0.30
C LYS A 31 0.09 17.47 0.74
N ILE A 32 0.50 16.29 1.18
CA ILE A 32 -0.37 15.32 1.84
C ILE A 32 0.21 14.97 3.22
N GLN A 33 -0.66 14.59 4.14
CA GLN A 33 -0.29 14.05 5.44
C GLN A 33 -0.85 12.63 5.52
N ALA A 34 0.03 11.63 5.61
CA ALA A 34 -0.37 10.24 5.50
C ALA A 34 0.50 9.32 6.37
N ALA A 35 -0.11 8.24 6.83
CA ALA A 35 0.58 7.17 7.54
C ALA A 35 1.20 6.17 6.56
N VAL A 36 2.38 5.64 6.88
CA VAL A 36 2.98 4.53 6.15
C VAL A 36 2.35 3.23 6.63
N THR A 37 1.58 2.55 5.79
CA THR A 37 0.80 1.37 6.19
C THR A 37 1.44 0.06 5.74
N CYS A 38 2.14 0.11 4.62
CA CYS A 38 2.93 -0.98 4.10
C CYS A 38 4.29 -0.48 3.64
N GLU A 39 5.33 -1.24 3.95
CA GLU A 39 6.64 -1.13 3.32
C GLU A 39 6.87 -2.43 2.56
N TYR A 40 7.19 -2.30 1.27
CA TYR A 40 7.50 -3.44 0.43
C TYR A 40 9.01 -3.67 0.37
N SER A 41 9.40 -4.94 0.30
CA SER A 41 10.79 -5.31 0.06
C SER A 41 11.32 -4.63 -1.20
N LYS A 42 12.54 -4.11 -1.09
CA LYS A 42 13.28 -3.54 -2.21
C LYS A 42 13.36 -4.54 -3.37
N ARG A 43 13.13 -4.05 -4.59
CA ARG A 43 13.26 -4.81 -5.84
C ARG A 43 14.32 -4.19 -6.73
N THR A 44 14.98 -5.00 -7.53
CA THR A 44 15.84 -4.56 -8.62
C THR A 44 15.07 -4.59 -9.94
N PHE A 45 15.43 -3.72 -10.87
CA PHE A 45 14.91 -3.75 -12.23
C PHE A 45 16.05 -3.54 -13.23
N MET A 46 15.84 -3.98 -14.47
CA MET A 46 16.72 -3.72 -15.60
C MET A 46 15.86 -3.26 -16.78
N ASN A 47 16.28 -2.19 -17.43
CA ASN A 47 15.65 -1.67 -18.63
C ASN A 47 16.73 -1.28 -19.66
N THR A 48 16.29 -0.76 -20.80
CA THR A 48 17.19 -0.33 -21.89
C THR A 48 18.17 0.78 -21.51
N HIS A 49 17.92 1.48 -20.40
CA HIS A 49 18.75 2.56 -19.87
C HIS A 49 19.63 2.10 -18.70
N GLY A 50 19.57 0.82 -18.30
CA GLY A 50 20.40 0.22 -17.26
C GLY A 50 19.62 -0.51 -16.17
N SER A 51 20.33 -0.93 -15.14
CA SER A 51 19.76 -1.54 -13.93
C SER A 51 19.58 -0.50 -12.82
N GLY A 52 18.58 -0.72 -11.97
CA GLY A 52 18.33 0.12 -10.80
C GLY A 52 17.57 -0.60 -9.70
N GLU A 53 17.23 0.16 -8.67
CA GLU A 53 16.49 -0.33 -7.51
C GLU A 53 15.21 0.49 -7.31
N VAL A 54 14.18 -0.17 -6.79
CA VAL A 54 12.89 0.46 -6.48
C VAL A 54 12.37 -0.07 -5.15
N SER A 55 11.89 0.86 -4.32
CA SER A 55 11.12 0.57 -3.11
C SER A 55 9.74 1.21 -3.23
N ASN A 56 8.75 0.53 -2.66
CA ASN A 56 7.38 0.97 -2.64
C ASN A 56 6.89 1.05 -1.19
N TRP A 57 6.00 1.99 -0.92
CA TRP A 57 5.24 2.07 0.33
C TRP A 57 3.79 2.34 0.00
N ASP A 58 2.88 1.87 0.85
CA ASP A 58 1.49 2.32 0.83
C ASP A 58 1.32 3.42 1.88
N LEU A 59 0.76 4.54 1.43
CA LEU A 59 0.43 5.69 2.25
C LEU A 59 -1.07 5.77 2.42
N THR A 60 -1.54 6.07 3.62
CA THR A 60 -2.98 6.11 3.92
C THR A 60 -3.35 7.34 4.74
N ASP A 61 -4.43 8.00 4.33
CA ASP A 61 -5.10 9.10 5.02
C ASP A 61 -6.61 8.84 5.04
N GLN A 62 -7.38 9.72 5.70
CA GLN A 62 -8.82 9.54 5.91
C GLN A 62 -9.65 9.33 4.63
N SER A 63 -9.12 9.74 3.48
CA SER A 63 -9.80 9.68 2.19
C SER A 63 -9.47 8.42 1.38
N GLY A 64 -8.34 7.76 1.66
CA GLY A 64 -7.93 6.58 0.91
C GLY A 64 -6.46 6.23 1.08
N SER A 65 -5.99 5.34 0.20
CA SER A 65 -4.59 4.88 0.18
C SER A 65 -3.98 5.06 -1.20
N ILE A 66 -2.70 5.40 -1.24
CA ILE A 66 -1.93 5.61 -2.47
C ILE A 66 -0.52 5.03 -2.33
N THR A 67 0.00 4.48 -3.43
CA THR A 67 1.36 3.94 -3.45
C THR A 67 2.38 5.06 -3.65
N LEU A 68 3.41 5.09 -2.82
CA LEU A 68 4.63 5.86 -2.99
C LEU A 68 5.74 4.99 -3.58
N VAL A 69 6.45 5.50 -4.59
CA VAL A 69 7.52 4.81 -5.29
C VAL A 69 8.79 5.66 -5.26
N ALA A 70 9.90 5.06 -4.84
CA ALA A 70 11.21 5.70 -4.88
C ALA A 70 12.20 4.83 -5.66
N PHE A 71 13.01 5.48 -6.51
CA PHE A 71 14.00 4.82 -7.34
C PHE A 71 15.42 5.14 -6.87
N ASN A 72 16.33 4.18 -7.00
CA ASN A 72 17.77 4.31 -6.81
C ASN A 72 18.12 5.01 -5.49
N LEU A 73 18.83 6.14 -5.52
CA LEU A 73 19.23 6.90 -4.33
C LEU A 73 18.02 7.25 -3.44
N ASN A 74 16.89 7.63 -4.03
CA ASN A 74 15.69 7.93 -3.25
C ASN A 74 15.12 6.69 -2.56
N SER A 75 15.23 5.50 -3.17
CA SER A 75 14.85 4.24 -2.50
C SER A 75 15.65 4.05 -1.20
N HIS A 76 16.97 4.19 -1.26
CA HIS A 76 17.82 4.07 -0.07
C HIS A 76 17.51 5.13 0.99
N LEU A 77 17.35 6.40 0.58
CA LEU A 77 17.07 7.49 1.52
C LEU A 77 15.71 7.32 2.20
N MET A 78 14.69 6.87 1.47
CA MET A 78 13.34 6.72 2.02
C MET A 78 13.21 5.49 2.91
N SER A 79 13.89 4.38 2.60
CA SER A 79 13.92 3.21 3.50
C SER A 79 14.55 3.51 4.87
N ASN A 80 15.41 4.52 4.98
CA ASN A 80 15.97 4.93 6.27
C ASN A 80 15.11 5.98 7.01
N LYS A 81 14.11 6.58 6.33
CA LYS A 81 13.29 7.67 6.86
C LYS A 81 11.86 7.26 7.17
N LEU A 82 11.27 6.43 6.31
CA LEU A 82 9.89 6.00 6.41
C LEU A 82 9.82 4.73 7.23
N GLU A 83 9.09 4.80 8.34
CA GLU A 83 8.79 3.66 9.19
C GLU A 83 7.30 3.39 9.16
N LYS A 84 6.95 2.10 9.20
CA LYS A 84 5.56 1.66 9.27
C LYS A 84 4.86 2.24 10.51
N ASP A 85 3.58 2.57 10.35
CA ASP A 85 2.67 3.11 11.36
C ASP A 85 3.02 4.52 11.89
N LYS A 86 4.00 5.19 11.26
CA LYS A 86 4.28 6.62 11.47
C LYS A 86 3.62 7.51 10.42
N VAL A 87 3.35 8.76 10.80
CA VAL A 87 2.69 9.76 9.96
C VAL A 87 3.72 10.79 9.49
N TYR A 88 3.66 11.12 8.20
CA TYR A 88 4.57 12.08 7.59
C TYR A 88 3.80 13.10 6.75
N GLU A 89 4.35 14.31 6.68
CA GLU A 89 4.00 15.28 5.65
C GLU A 89 4.90 15.07 4.43
N PHE A 90 4.27 14.92 3.25
CA PHE A 90 4.99 14.73 1.99
C PHE A 90 4.74 15.93 1.06
N THR A 91 5.83 16.46 0.50
CA THR A 91 5.77 17.58 -0.46
C THR A 91 6.67 17.34 -1.68
N ASN A 92 6.35 18.02 -2.78
CA ASN A 92 7.08 17.95 -4.05
C ASN A 92 7.21 16.52 -4.61
N LEU A 93 6.17 15.71 -4.45
CA LEU A 93 6.06 14.40 -5.09
C LEU A 93 5.54 14.56 -6.53
N SER A 94 5.91 13.64 -7.41
CA SER A 94 5.36 13.58 -8.77
C SER A 94 4.19 12.60 -8.82
N VAL A 95 3.06 13.02 -9.39
CA VAL A 95 1.90 12.13 -9.62
C VAL A 95 2.08 11.41 -10.96
N ARG A 96 1.91 10.08 -10.99
CA ARG A 96 1.91 9.28 -12.22
C ARG A 96 0.76 8.29 -12.22
N PRO A 97 0.23 7.87 -13.38
CA PRO A 97 -0.71 6.75 -13.43
C PRO A 97 -0.12 5.50 -12.78
N ALA A 98 -0.92 4.82 -11.96
CA ALA A 98 -0.54 3.55 -11.36
C ALA A 98 -0.59 2.45 -12.43
N PRO A 99 0.52 1.74 -12.71
CA PRO A 99 0.53 0.70 -13.72
C PRO A 99 -0.31 -0.50 -13.25
N ASN A 100 -1.36 -0.86 -14.01
CA ASN A 100 -2.28 -1.96 -13.67
C ASN A 100 -1.58 -3.28 -13.29
N VAL A 101 -0.43 -3.58 -13.92
CA VAL A 101 0.34 -4.81 -13.68
C VAL A 101 0.95 -4.85 -12.27
N TYR A 102 1.20 -3.70 -11.66
CA TYR A 102 1.86 -3.57 -10.34
C TYR A 102 1.01 -2.82 -9.32
N LYS A 103 -0.28 -2.61 -9.61
CA LYS A 103 -1.22 -1.87 -8.79
C LYS A 103 -1.68 -2.75 -7.62
N THR A 104 -1.29 -2.39 -6.40
CA THR A 104 -1.71 -3.06 -5.15
C THR A 104 -2.89 -2.35 -4.48
N LEU A 105 -3.10 -1.08 -4.77
CA LEU A 105 -4.17 -0.26 -4.21
C LEU A 105 -5.16 0.20 -5.29
N PRO A 106 -6.44 0.47 -4.96
CA PRO A 106 -7.44 0.85 -5.95
C PRO A 106 -7.20 2.23 -6.60
N HIS A 107 -6.35 3.07 -6.03
CA HIS A 107 -6.08 4.43 -6.51
C HIS A 107 -5.46 4.46 -7.93
N ASP A 108 -5.99 5.29 -8.82
CA ASP A 108 -5.56 5.32 -10.24
C ASP A 108 -4.19 5.94 -10.48
N TYR A 109 -3.68 6.65 -9.48
CA TYR A 109 -2.36 7.27 -9.50
C TYR A 109 -1.46 6.72 -8.40
N GLN A 110 -0.16 6.87 -8.61
CA GLN A 110 0.90 6.64 -7.63
C GLN A 110 1.75 7.91 -7.50
N LEU A 111 2.40 8.04 -6.35
CA LEU A 111 3.34 9.12 -6.06
C LEU A 111 4.77 8.64 -6.31
N VAL A 112 5.59 9.49 -6.90
CA VAL A 112 6.99 9.17 -7.21
C VAL A 112 7.91 10.18 -6.55
N CYS A 113 8.85 9.69 -5.75
CA CYS A 113 9.91 10.51 -5.17
C CYS A 113 10.86 11.01 -6.26
N ASN A 114 11.17 12.30 -6.18
CA ASN A 114 12.17 12.97 -7.00
C ASN A 114 13.19 13.70 -6.12
N ASN A 115 14.18 14.35 -6.73
CA ASN A 115 15.25 15.01 -5.98
C ASN A 115 14.79 16.20 -5.12
N ALA A 116 13.61 16.75 -5.40
CA ALA A 116 13.03 17.87 -4.66
C ALA A 116 12.02 17.43 -3.59
N THR A 117 11.71 16.12 -3.51
CA THR A 117 10.79 15.56 -2.52
C THR A 117 11.26 15.85 -1.11
N ARG A 118 10.37 16.37 -0.27
CA ARG A 118 10.62 16.56 1.17
C ARG A 118 9.61 15.76 1.96
N ILE A 119 10.09 15.16 3.04
CA ILE A 119 9.32 14.32 3.95
C ILE A 119 9.72 14.72 5.36
N GLU A 120 8.72 15.00 6.18
CA GLU A 120 8.88 15.36 7.58
C GLU A 120 7.97 14.48 8.44
N GLU A 121 8.53 13.83 9.47
CA GLU A 121 7.74 13.07 10.43
C GLU A 121 6.93 14.05 11.27
N ILE A 122 5.63 13.81 11.41
CA ILE A 122 4.74 14.67 12.18
C ILE A 122 4.10 13.87 13.30
N SER A 123 4.22 14.37 14.53
CA SER A 123 3.55 13.84 15.71
C SER A 123 2.09 14.30 15.74
N LEU A 124 1.31 13.91 14.74
CA LEU A 124 -0.13 14.08 14.79
C LEU A 124 -0.71 12.99 15.69
N ALA A 125 -1.66 13.36 16.57
CA ALA A 125 -2.63 12.44 17.15
C ALA A 125 -3.63 11.94 16.07
N PHE A 126 -3.13 11.65 14.87
CA PHE A 126 -3.92 11.14 13.77
C PHE A 126 -4.25 9.70 14.13
N ASN A 127 -5.53 9.45 14.38
CA ASN A 127 -6.03 8.11 14.68
C ASN A 127 -6.10 7.28 13.39
N TYR A 128 -4.96 7.11 12.71
CA TYR A 128 -4.83 6.34 11.46
C TYR A 128 -5.32 4.90 11.63
N GLN A 129 -5.35 4.38 12.86
CA GLN A 129 -5.94 3.08 13.20
C GLN A 129 -7.40 2.94 12.72
N GLN A 130 -8.14 4.03 12.58
CA GLN A 130 -9.49 4.00 12.02
C GLN A 130 -9.52 3.95 10.48
N ILE A 131 -8.40 4.31 9.85
CA ILE A 131 -8.25 4.60 8.42
C ILE A 131 -7.48 3.48 7.69
N ALA A 132 -6.55 2.81 8.38
CA ALA A 132 -5.76 1.64 7.93
C ALA A 132 -6.57 0.37 7.63
N ASN A 133 -7.87 0.45 7.86
CA ASN A 133 -8.72 -0.66 8.22
C ASN A 133 -10.00 -0.58 7.38
N ASN A 134 -9.86 -0.39 6.06
CA ASN A 134 -10.98 -0.57 5.15
C ASN A 134 -11.21 -2.07 4.93
N PHE A 135 -11.44 -2.76 6.04
CA PHE A 135 -11.80 -4.17 6.05
C PHE A 135 -13.14 -4.29 5.37
N ILE A 136 -13.15 -4.92 4.21
CA ILE A 136 -14.41 -5.21 3.55
C ILE A 136 -15.08 -6.36 4.27
N HIS A 137 -16.41 -6.35 4.25
CA HIS A 137 -17.16 -7.47 4.76
C HIS A 137 -17.08 -8.63 3.77
N LEU A 138 -16.95 -9.87 4.25
CA LEU A 138 -16.71 -11.05 3.43
C LEU A 138 -17.86 -11.29 2.43
N ASN A 139 -19.08 -10.87 2.78
CA ASN A 139 -20.24 -10.93 1.89
C ASN A 139 -20.16 -9.97 0.67
N GLN A 140 -19.30 -8.95 0.71
CA GLN A 140 -19.09 -8.00 -0.39
C GLN A 140 -18.04 -8.50 -1.40
N VAL A 141 -17.29 -9.55 -1.07
CA VAL A 141 -16.17 -10.05 -1.91
C VAL A 141 -16.65 -10.44 -3.31
N ASN A 142 -17.85 -11.01 -3.43
CA ASN A 142 -18.42 -11.42 -4.71
C ASN A 142 -18.76 -10.25 -5.64
N ASP A 143 -18.96 -9.04 -5.11
CA ASP A 143 -19.28 -7.84 -5.89
C ASP A 143 -18.01 -7.11 -6.38
N LEU A 144 -16.83 -7.58 -5.97
CA LEU A 144 -15.55 -6.98 -6.32
C LEU A 144 -14.92 -7.65 -7.54
N LEU A 145 -14.10 -6.89 -8.25
CA LEU A 145 -13.39 -7.38 -9.42
C LEU A 145 -12.36 -8.45 -9.04
N LEU A 146 -12.24 -9.47 -9.88
CA LEU A 146 -11.16 -10.45 -9.79
C LEU A 146 -9.80 -9.74 -9.77
N ASN A 147 -8.87 -10.25 -8.95
CA ASN A 147 -7.56 -9.67 -8.67
C ASN A 147 -7.55 -8.37 -7.84
N SER A 148 -8.70 -7.89 -7.35
CA SER A 148 -8.70 -6.79 -6.38
C SER A 148 -7.97 -7.20 -5.11
N ILE A 149 -7.31 -6.21 -4.49
CA ILE A 149 -6.61 -6.36 -3.21
C ILE A 149 -7.50 -5.81 -2.10
N ILE A 150 -7.71 -6.61 -1.06
CA ILE A 150 -8.66 -6.36 0.02
C ILE A 150 -8.04 -6.64 1.39
N ASP A 151 -8.56 -5.98 2.41
CA ASP A 151 -8.31 -6.33 3.80
C ASP A 151 -9.57 -7.03 4.35
N VAL A 152 -9.43 -8.16 5.05
CA VAL A 152 -10.56 -8.90 5.65
C VAL A 152 -10.28 -9.32 7.09
N ARG A 153 -11.32 -9.29 7.93
CA ARG A 153 -11.30 -9.88 9.29
C ARG A 153 -12.16 -11.11 9.28
N VAL A 154 -11.60 -12.24 9.70
CA VAL A 154 -12.27 -13.52 9.60
C VAL A 154 -11.93 -14.40 10.80
N HIS A 155 -12.86 -15.30 11.11
CA HIS A 155 -12.65 -16.41 12.01
C HIS A 155 -12.14 -17.61 11.22
N VAL A 156 -11.05 -18.24 11.64
CA VAL A 156 -10.54 -19.46 10.97
C VAL A 156 -11.33 -20.66 11.46
N ILE A 157 -12.16 -21.23 10.60
CA ILE A 157 -12.93 -22.45 10.91
C ILE A 157 -12.02 -23.68 10.83
N ARG A 158 -11.17 -23.73 9.80
CA ARG A 158 -10.33 -24.89 9.55
C ARG A 158 -9.00 -24.47 8.96
N ASP A 159 -7.97 -25.14 9.44
CA ASP A 159 -6.62 -25.07 8.93
C ASP A 159 -6.26 -26.45 8.37
N TYR A 160 -5.92 -26.50 7.08
CA TYR A 160 -5.57 -27.76 6.40
C TYR A 160 -4.09 -28.12 6.57
N GLY A 161 -3.31 -27.30 7.28
CA GLY A 161 -1.88 -27.48 7.44
C GLY A 161 -1.07 -27.10 6.19
N ILE A 162 0.24 -27.20 6.31
CA ILE A 162 1.17 -26.86 5.23
C ILE A 162 1.34 -28.04 4.26
N SER A 163 1.19 -27.77 2.98
CA SER A 163 1.58 -28.63 1.87
C SER A 163 2.82 -28.04 1.20
N THR A 164 3.76 -28.88 0.80
CA THR A 164 4.98 -28.45 0.11
C THR A 164 5.22 -29.30 -1.13
N GLY A 165 5.92 -28.74 -2.11
CA GLY A 165 6.29 -29.46 -3.33
C GLY A 165 7.32 -28.71 -4.15
N ILE A 166 7.69 -29.29 -5.28
CA ILE A 166 8.65 -28.72 -6.24
C ILE A 166 7.98 -28.67 -7.61
N HIS A 167 8.09 -27.53 -8.29
CA HIS A 167 7.63 -27.37 -9.68
C HIS A 167 8.66 -26.55 -10.47
N ASN A 168 9.16 -27.10 -11.58
CA ASN A 168 10.23 -26.49 -12.39
C ASN A 168 11.42 -26.02 -11.53
N ASP A 169 11.95 -26.92 -10.69
CA ASP A 169 13.05 -26.68 -9.74
C ASP A 169 12.80 -25.59 -8.67
N ASN A 170 11.59 -25.03 -8.60
CA ASN A 170 11.19 -24.09 -7.57
C ASN A 170 10.37 -24.80 -6.49
N GLU A 171 10.82 -24.70 -5.24
CA GLU A 171 10.04 -25.14 -4.08
C GLU A 171 8.85 -24.20 -3.85
N TRP A 172 7.70 -24.78 -3.56
CA TRP A 172 6.52 -24.05 -3.10
C TRP A 172 6.05 -24.60 -1.75
N ALA A 173 5.48 -23.70 -0.95
CA ALA A 173 4.68 -24.07 0.21
C ALA A 173 3.31 -23.41 0.13
N ARG A 174 2.28 -24.15 0.50
CA ARG A 174 0.87 -23.72 0.45
C ARG A 174 0.21 -24.10 1.77
N ARG A 175 -0.59 -23.21 2.34
CA ARG A 175 -1.47 -23.52 3.47
C ARG A 175 -2.84 -22.97 3.18
N ASP A 176 -3.82 -23.84 3.06
CA ASP A 176 -5.21 -23.46 2.85
C ASP A 176 -5.93 -23.33 4.19
N LEU A 177 -6.76 -22.31 4.29
CA LEU A 177 -7.61 -22.01 5.43
C LEU A 177 -9.05 -21.91 4.94
N HIS A 178 -9.97 -22.46 5.72
CA HIS A 178 -11.40 -22.17 5.58
C HIS A 178 -11.77 -21.15 6.65
N VAL A 179 -12.32 -20.02 6.23
CA VAL A 179 -12.59 -18.88 7.11
C VAL A 179 -14.04 -18.44 6.99
N SER A 180 -14.57 -17.81 8.05
CA SER A 180 -15.89 -17.21 8.04
C SER A 180 -15.91 -15.80 8.59
N GLN A 181 -16.87 -15.03 8.12
CA GLN A 181 -17.35 -13.82 8.77
C GLN A 181 -18.87 -13.88 8.72
N ASP A 182 -19.50 -13.89 9.90
CA ASP A 182 -20.92 -14.18 10.08
C ASP A 182 -21.33 -15.50 9.37
N GLU A 183 -22.27 -15.44 8.44
CA GLU A 183 -22.75 -16.61 7.66
C GLU A 183 -21.98 -16.81 6.33
N THR A 184 -21.00 -15.97 6.04
CA THR A 184 -20.23 -16.06 4.78
C THR A 184 -18.96 -16.86 5.00
N HIS A 185 -18.65 -17.76 4.07
CA HIS A 185 -17.51 -18.67 4.12
C HIS A 185 -16.65 -18.53 2.87
N LEU A 186 -15.33 -18.45 3.02
CA LEU A 186 -14.38 -18.41 1.90
C LEU A 186 -13.12 -19.23 2.21
N GLY A 187 -12.39 -19.58 1.15
CA GLY A 187 -11.03 -20.13 1.24
C GLY A 187 -9.98 -19.01 1.22
N VAL A 188 -8.96 -19.12 2.07
CA VAL A 188 -7.77 -18.26 2.03
C VAL A 188 -6.54 -19.15 1.87
N THR A 189 -5.68 -18.81 0.91
CA THR A 189 -4.44 -19.55 0.67
C THR A 189 -3.22 -18.71 0.98
N LEU A 190 -2.35 -19.21 1.87
CA LEU A 190 -1.04 -18.64 2.16
C LEU A 190 0.04 -19.35 1.36
N TRP A 191 1.03 -18.59 0.88
CA TRP A 191 2.10 -19.11 0.04
C TRP A 191 3.49 -18.88 0.64
N ASN A 192 4.40 -19.81 0.36
CA ASN A 192 5.83 -19.76 0.68
C ASN A 192 6.10 -19.35 2.13
N ASN A 193 6.76 -18.21 2.36
CA ASN A 193 7.11 -17.75 3.71
C ASN A 193 5.88 -17.59 4.61
N GLN A 194 4.75 -17.11 4.07
CA GLN A 194 3.51 -16.96 4.86
C GLN A 194 2.97 -18.31 5.32
N ALA A 195 3.11 -19.36 4.50
CA ALA A 195 2.71 -20.72 4.88
C ALA A 195 3.68 -21.35 5.90
N ARG A 196 5.00 -21.14 5.71
CA ARG A 196 6.07 -21.77 6.50
C ARG A 196 6.26 -21.17 7.89
N LEU A 197 6.03 -19.86 8.05
CA LEU A 197 6.25 -19.16 9.33
C LEU A 197 5.24 -19.58 10.41
N ILE A 198 4.10 -20.15 10.02
CA ILE A 198 3.04 -20.53 10.95
C ILE A 198 3.29 -21.96 11.44
N ASN A 199 3.72 -22.08 12.68
CA ASN A 199 4.13 -23.34 13.31
C ASN A 199 3.06 -23.98 14.21
N HIS A 200 1.84 -23.44 14.23
CA HIS A 200 0.71 -23.93 15.03
C HIS A 200 -0.57 -24.00 14.18
N ASN A 201 -1.58 -24.72 14.66
CA ASN A 201 -2.90 -24.77 14.03
C ASN A 201 -3.64 -23.43 14.26
N MET A 202 -4.18 -22.86 13.19
CA MET A 202 -4.85 -21.57 13.21
C MET A 202 -6.36 -21.65 13.46
N ALA A 203 -6.95 -22.84 13.49
CA ALA A 203 -8.39 -23.02 13.71
C ALA A 203 -8.82 -22.44 15.07
N GLY A 204 -9.93 -21.69 15.06
CA GLY A 204 -10.47 -20.98 16.22
C GLY A 204 -9.89 -19.58 16.45
N LEU A 205 -8.96 -19.11 15.62
CA LEU A 205 -8.38 -17.77 15.74
C LEU A 205 -9.17 -16.74 14.92
N ASP A 206 -9.31 -15.54 15.49
CA ASP A 206 -9.73 -14.35 14.74
C ASP A 206 -8.51 -13.67 14.13
N ILE A 207 -8.49 -13.56 12.81
CA ILE A 207 -7.34 -13.10 12.04
C ILE A 207 -7.71 -11.95 11.13
N GLN A 208 -6.80 -10.99 11.04
CA GLN A 208 -6.85 -9.92 10.06
C GLN A 208 -5.88 -10.24 8.94
N PHE A 209 -6.41 -10.48 7.74
CA PHE A 209 -5.59 -10.58 6.56
C PHE A 209 -5.56 -9.22 5.86
N LYS A 210 -4.36 -8.73 5.57
CA LYS A 210 -4.15 -7.50 4.82
C LYS A 210 -3.58 -7.78 3.44
N ASN A 211 -3.94 -6.96 2.47
CA ASN A 211 -3.52 -7.05 1.09
C ASN A 211 -3.78 -8.44 0.46
N VAL A 212 -4.94 -9.04 0.75
CA VAL A 212 -5.37 -10.31 0.17
C VAL A 212 -5.86 -10.08 -1.25
N LYS A 213 -5.38 -10.87 -2.19
CA LYS A 213 -5.86 -10.83 -3.57
C LYS A 213 -7.08 -11.73 -3.74
N ILE A 214 -8.18 -11.19 -4.28
CA ILE A 214 -9.32 -11.99 -4.71
C ILE A 214 -8.91 -12.84 -5.92
N SER A 215 -9.12 -14.15 -5.82
CA SER A 215 -8.89 -15.12 -6.90
C SER A 215 -10.03 -16.12 -6.96
N TRP A 216 -10.38 -16.57 -8.17
CA TRP A 216 -11.22 -17.75 -8.37
C TRP A 216 -10.32 -18.98 -8.52
N PHE A 217 -10.72 -20.06 -7.87
CA PHE A 217 -10.18 -21.40 -8.13
C PHE A 217 -11.34 -22.24 -8.69
N ASP A 218 -11.11 -22.85 -9.85
CA ASP A 218 -11.92 -23.95 -10.36
C ASP A 218 -11.60 -25.26 -9.60
#